data_AF-A0AAD6Y586-F1
#
_entry.id   AF-A0AAD6Y586-F1
#
_cell.length_a   1.000
_cell.length_b   1.000
_cell.length_c   1.000
_cell.angle_alpha   90.00
_cell.angle_beta   90.00
_cell.angle_gamma   90.00
#
_symmetry.space_group_name_H-M   'P 1'
#
loop_
_entity.id
_entity.type
_entity.pdbx_description
1 polymer ?
#
loop_
_entity_poly.entity_id
_entity_poly.type
_entity_poly.pdbx_seq_one_letter_code
_entity_poly.pdbx_strand_id
1 'polypeptide(L)' 'MQNGWMQSSDQKLLFWLPDYNRFGFWMPLHVMIFGQQQTLLSYKKFVHGEHWSQCYAPHQA' A
#
# COMPACT_ATOMS: atom_id res chain seq x y z
N MET A 1 -2.43 16.33 4.90
CA MET A 1 -1.00 15.92 4.87
C MET A 1 -0.17 17.12 5.25
N GLN A 2 0.78 16.95 6.18
CA GLN A 2 1.74 18.00 6.53
C GLN A 2 3.06 17.65 5.83
N ASN A 3 3.55 18.52 4.95
CA ASN A 3 4.81 18.33 4.19
C ASN A 3 4.90 16.98 3.41
N GLY A 4 3.76 16.48 2.93
CA GLY A 4 3.68 15.21 2.18
C GLY A 4 3.57 13.95 3.03
N TRP A 5 3.58 14.05 4.35
CA TRP A 5 3.35 12.90 5.23
C TRP A 5 1.87 12.61 5.44
N MET A 6 1.51 11.33 5.29
CA MET A 6 0.27 10.74 5.76
C MET A 6 0.39 10.37 7.22
N GLN A 7 -0.60 10.77 8.01
CA GLN A 7 -0.69 10.45 9.43
C GLN A 7 -1.95 9.63 9.68
N SER A 8 -1.84 8.66 10.58
CA SER A 8 -3.01 7.99 11.17
C SER A 8 -3.76 8.92 12.12
N SER A 9 -4.93 8.49 12.58
CA SER A 9 -5.73 9.22 13.57
C SER A 9 -5.00 9.44 14.90
N ASP A 10 -4.03 8.60 15.24
CA ASP A 10 -3.12 8.74 16.39
C ASP A 10 -1.82 9.49 16.05
N GLN A 11 -1.80 10.25 14.95
CA GLN A 11 -0.69 11.11 14.51
C GLN A 11 0.63 10.39 14.16
N LYS A 12 0.62 9.05 14.03
CA LYS A 12 1.81 8.32 13.58
C LYS A 12 2.00 8.51 12.08
N LEU A 13 3.26 8.69 11.67
CA LEU A 13 3.62 8.78 10.25
C LEU A 13 3.45 7.40 9.61
N LEU A 14 2.60 7.31 8.60
CA LEU A 14 2.35 6.08 7.85
C LEU A 14 3.31 5.97 6.65
N PHE A 15 3.28 6.98 5.79
CA PHE A 15 4.16 7.07 4.62
C PHE A 15 4.24 8.50 4.09
N TRP A 16 5.27 8.77 3.29
CA TRP A 16 5.49 10.05 2.64
C TRP A 16 5.17 9.97 1.15
N LEU A 17 4.59 11.03 0.59
CA LEU A 17 4.34 11.17 -0.85
C LEU A 17 5.14 12.35 -1.45
N PRO A 18 5.82 12.11 -2.58
CA PRO A 18 6.45 13.17 -3.36
C PRO A 18 5.40 14.08 -4.01
N ASP A 19 5.77 15.35 -4.24
CA ASP A 19 4.86 16.41 -4.70
C ASP A 19 4.02 16.02 -5.92
N TYR A 20 4.66 15.39 -6.92
CA TYR A 20 4.00 14.97 -8.16
C TYR A 20 2.95 13.86 -7.95
N ASN A 21 3.03 13.07 -6.88
CA ASN A 21 2.04 12.03 -6.56
C ASN A 21 0.87 12.55 -5.71
N ARG A 22 0.99 13.74 -5.09
CA ARG A 22 -0.03 14.23 -4.15
C ARG A 22 -1.37 14.54 -4.83
N PHE A 23 -1.33 15.07 -6.04
CA PHE A 23 -2.54 15.48 -6.77
C PHE A 23 -3.41 14.28 -7.17
N GLY A 24 -2.79 13.21 -7.68
CA GLY A 24 -3.51 11.99 -8.08
C GLY A 24 -4.03 11.17 -6.91
N PHE A 25 -3.33 11.20 -5.77
CA PHE A 25 -3.69 10.42 -4.58
C PHE A 25 -5.01 10.88 -3.93
N TRP A 26 -5.29 12.19 -3.95
CA TRP A 26 -6.47 12.79 -3.29
C TRP A 26 -7.65 13.02 -4.23
N MET A 27 -7.65 12.45 -5.44
CA MET A 27 -8.84 12.55 -6.29
C MET A 27 -10.03 11.85 -5.61
N PRO A 28 -11.23 12.46 -5.59
CA PRO A 28 -12.41 11.92 -4.90
C PRO A 28 -12.75 10.47 -5.27
N LEU A 29 -12.45 10.06 -6.50
CA LEU A 29 -12.60 8.68 -6.96
C LEU A 29 -11.73 7.67 -6.19
N HIS A 30 -10.54 8.07 -5.75
CA HIS A 30 -9.63 7.20 -5.01
C HIS A 30 -9.90 7.25 -3.50
N VAL A 31 -10.27 8.42 -2.96
CA VAL A 31 -10.63 8.60 -1.55
C VAL A 31 -11.85 7.75 -1.16
N MET A 32 -12.78 7.52 -2.10
CA MET A 32 -13.96 6.69 -1.86
C MET A 32 -13.64 5.19 -1.71
N ILE A 33 -12.51 4.72 -2.24
CA ILE A 33 -12.16 3.28 -2.27
C ILE A 33 -11.24 2.91 -1.10
N PHE A 34 -10.41 3.85 -0.61
CA PHE A 34 -9.55 3.61 0.55
C PHE A 34 -10.39 3.37 1.82
N GLY A 35 -10.60 2.09 2.15
CA GLY A 35 -11.28 1.65 3.35
C GLY A 35 -12.71 1.15 3.16
N GLN A 36 -13.36 1.36 1.99
CA GLN A 36 -14.71 0.82 1.75
C GLN A 36 -14.70 -0.67 1.41
N GLN A 37 -13.70 -1.14 0.66
CA GLN A 37 -13.47 -2.55 0.44
C GLN A 37 -12.05 -2.87 0.84
N GLN A 38 -11.89 -3.43 2.04
CA GLN A 38 -10.63 -4.06 2.41
C GLN A 38 -10.40 -5.22 1.45
N THR A 39 -9.42 -5.08 0.55
CA THR A 39 -8.88 -6.22 -0.18
C THR A 39 -8.13 -7.07 0.84
N LEU A 40 -8.85 -8.01 1.46
CA LEU A 40 -8.29 -8.99 2.38
C LEU A 40 -7.57 -10.05 1.55
N LEU A 41 -6.29 -9.80 1.30
CA LEU A 41 -5.43 -10.81 0.72
C LEU A 41 -5.21 -11.90 1.77
N SER A 42 -5.61 -13.14 1.46
CA SER A 42 -5.32 -14.28 2.33
C SER A 42 -3.85 -14.64 2.19
N TYR A 43 -3.02 -14.19 3.14
CA TYR A 43 -1.60 -14.51 3.19
C TYR A 43 -1.32 -15.97 3.60
N LYS A 44 -2.34 -16.75 3.98
CA LYS A 44 -2.18 -18.15 4.42
C LYS A 44 -1.41 -19.03 3.44
N LYS A 45 -1.43 -18.69 2.14
CA LYS A 45 -0.76 -19.44 1.06
C LYS A 45 0.41 -18.70 0.43
N PHE A 46 0.69 -17.48 0.87
CA PHE A 46 1.80 -16.69 0.33
C PHE A 46 3.04 -16.93 1.17
N VAL A 47 4.17 -17.23 0.52
CA VAL A 47 5.44 -17.31 1.24
C VAL A 47 5.87 -15.90 1.61
N HIS A 48 6.23 -15.71 2.88
CA HIS A 48 6.56 -14.40 3.46
C HIS A 48 7.73 -14.52 4.46
N GLY A 49 8.31 -13.39 4.84
CA GLY A 49 9.46 -13.36 5.76
C GLY A 49 10.74 -13.89 5.11
N GLU A 50 11.56 -14.63 5.85
CA GLU A 50 12.86 -15.14 5.38
C GLU A 50 12.76 -16.07 4.17
N HIS A 51 11.60 -16.69 3.96
CA HIS A 51 11.34 -17.58 2.84
C HIS A 51 10.85 -16.86 1.57
N TRP A 52 10.87 -15.52 1.53
CA TRP A 52 10.33 -14.72 0.42
C TRP A 52 10.84 -15.14 -0.97
N SER A 53 12.07 -15.66 -1.06
CA SER A 53 12.70 -16.09 -2.31
C SER A 53 11.99 -17.27 -2.97
N GLN A 54 11.22 -18.07 -2.22
CA GLN A 54 10.45 -19.20 -2.75
C GLN A 54 9.21 -18.76 -3.55
N CYS A 55 8.79 -17.49 -3.44
CA CYS A 55 7.76 -16.92 -4.31
C CYS A 55 8.22 -16.73 -5.76
N TYR A 56 9.52 -16.83 -6.03
CA TYR A 56 10.05 -16.69 -7.38
C TYR A 56 9.88 -18.00 -8.15
N ALA A 57 8.89 -18.03 -9.04
CA ALA A 57 8.80 -19.04 -10.08
C ALA A 57 9.57 -18.54 -11.31
N PRO A 58 10.76 -19.09 -11.64
CA PRO A 58 11.40 -18.77 -12.90
C PRO A 58 10.47 -19.19 -14.04
N HIS A 59 10.23 -18.29 -14.99
CA HIS A 59 9.51 -18.62 -16.21
C HIS A 59 10.29 -19.74 -16.91
N GLN A 60 9.69 -20.93 -17.01
CA GLN A 60 10.23 -21.99 -17.87
C GLN A 60 10.01 -21.52 -19.32
N ALA A 61 11.11 -21.29 -20.02
CA ALA A 61 11.15 -21.02 -21.46
C ALA A 61 11.00 -22.32 -22.26
#